data_AF-A0A969HGA7-F1
#
_entry.id   AF-A0A969HGA7-F1
#
_cell.length_a   1.000
_cell.length_b   1.000
_cell.length_c   1.000
_cell.angle_alpha   90.00
_cell.angle_beta   90.00
_cell.angle_gamma   90.00
#
_symmetry.space_group_name_H-M   'P 1'
#
loop_
_entity.id
_entity.type
_entity.pdbx_description
1 polymer ?
#
loop_
_entity_poly.entity_id
_entity_poly.type
_entity_poly.pdbx_seq_one_letter_code
_entity_poly.pdbx_strand_id
1 'polypeptide(L)'
;MLNIFVLWVAWILILTHIIRPIEQLRALSQSIEQGNLSTDWDYRGRDEIGQIASSLILLATSIKKAREFTKSIGQGNFNTEMLNGSLSNGADQGIFGSLMMMRDQLKAVADSDRKRNWVTKGMAEFTKTLRNNNADLKQLSNKIMTWLVRYLNAHQGALFVLNNENPQETYLELAACYAYEEKPVFGKKTYYSGRFWGGPDWTILPGK
;
A
#
# COMPACT_ATOMS: atom_id res chain seq x y z
N MET A 1 -61.22 -35.19 -29.82
CA MET A 1 -59.96 -35.33 -30.60
C MET A 1 -59.13 -34.05 -30.55
N LEU A 2 -59.62 -32.89 -31.04
CA LEU A 2 -58.87 -31.63 -31.08
C LEU A 2 -58.33 -31.15 -29.71
N ASN A 3 -59.16 -31.18 -28.66
CA ASN A 3 -58.74 -30.74 -27.32
C ASN A 3 -57.59 -31.57 -26.73
N ILE A 4 -57.56 -32.88 -27.00
CA ILE A 4 -56.50 -33.78 -26.50
C ILE A 4 -55.17 -33.47 -27.20
N PHE A 5 -55.21 -33.17 -28.50
CA PHE A 5 -54.03 -32.78 -29.26
C PHE A 5 -53.45 -31.44 -28.76
N VAL A 6 -54.29 -30.44 -28.50
CA VAL A 6 -53.84 -29.15 -27.96
C VAL A 6 -53.19 -29.30 -26.59
N LEU A 7 -53.76 -30.12 -25.70
CA LEU A 7 -53.17 -30.40 -24.38
C LEU A 7 -51.82 -31.11 -24.50
N TRP A 8 -51.67 -32.03 -25.45
CA TRP A 8 -50.42 -32.74 -25.69
C TRP A 8 -49.31 -31.81 -26.22
N VAL A 9 -49.64 -30.92 -27.16
CA VAL A 9 -48.70 -29.89 -27.65
C VAL A 9 -48.33 -28.92 -26.54
N ALA A 10 -49.30 -28.44 -25.76
CA ALA A 10 -49.04 -27.55 -24.63
C ALA A 10 -48.12 -28.20 -23.59
N TRP A 11 -48.34 -29.48 -23.28
CA TRP A 11 -47.47 -30.26 -22.39
C TRP A 11 -46.01 -30.31 -22.88
N ILE A 12 -45.81 -30.57 -24.17
CA ILE A 12 -44.47 -30.59 -24.79
C ILE A 12 -43.81 -29.20 -24.74
N LEU A 13 -44.58 -28.14 -25.02
CA LEU A 13 -44.07 -26.77 -24.94
C LEU A 13 -43.66 -26.40 -23.51
N ILE A 14 -44.47 -26.74 -22.50
CA ILE A 14 -44.14 -26.51 -21.08
C ILE A 14 -42.86 -27.25 -20.70
N LEU A 15 -42.73 -28.52 -21.09
CA LEU A 15 -41.54 -29.32 -20.78
C LEU A 15 -40.26 -28.73 -21.38
N THR A 16 -40.34 -28.21 -22.61
CA THR A 16 -39.15 -27.75 -23.34
C THR A 16 -38.79 -26.29 -23.07
N HIS A 17 -39.78 -25.41 -22.89
CA HIS A 17 -39.58 -23.97 -22.74
C HIS A 17 -39.61 -23.48 -21.29
N ILE A 18 -40.12 -24.29 -20.34
CA ILE A 18 -40.24 -23.87 -18.93
C ILE A 18 -39.45 -24.80 -18.02
N ILE A 19 -39.77 -26.11 -18.03
CA ILE A 19 -39.23 -27.06 -17.06
C ILE A 19 -37.71 -27.23 -17.21
N ARG A 20 -37.23 -27.50 -18.44
CA ARG A 20 -35.79 -27.69 -18.69
C ARG A 20 -34.94 -26.46 -18.33
N PRO A 21 -35.28 -25.22 -18.75
CA PRO A 21 -34.52 -24.03 -18.34
C PRO A 21 -34.50 -23.80 -16.82
N ILE A 22 -35.58 -24.12 -16.11
CA ILE A 22 -35.64 -24.01 -14.64
C ILE A 22 -34.70 -25.04 -13.98
N GLU A 23 -34.62 -26.26 -14.49
CA GLU A 23 -33.66 -27.26 -14.00
C GLU A 23 -32.21 -26.80 -14.19
N GLN A 24 -31.90 -26.18 -15.33
CA GLN A 24 -30.59 -25.59 -15.58
C GLN A 24 -30.30 -24.42 -14.63
N LEU A 25 -31.28 -23.55 -14.37
CA LEU A 25 -31.14 -22.46 -13.39
C LEU A 25 -30.83 -23.00 -12.00
N ARG A 26 -31.51 -24.07 -11.59
CA ARG A 26 -31.23 -24.73 -10.30
C ARG A 26 -29.80 -25.25 -10.26
N ALA A 27 -29.34 -25.91 -11.33
CA ALA A 27 -27.97 -26.40 -11.42
C ALA A 27 -26.93 -25.27 -11.36
N LEU A 28 -27.18 -24.14 -12.03
CA LEU A 28 -26.36 -22.93 -11.96
C LEU A 28 -26.31 -22.35 -10.55
N SER A 29 -27.44 -22.25 -9.85
CA SER A 29 -27.48 -21.80 -8.45
C SER A 29 -26.64 -22.72 -7.56
N GLN A 30 -26.82 -24.02 -7.69
CA GLN A 30 -26.07 -25.02 -6.90
C GLN A 30 -24.57 -24.98 -7.17
N SER A 31 -24.15 -24.73 -8.42
CA SER A 31 -22.72 -24.59 -8.73
C SER A 31 -22.13 -23.34 -8.09
N ILE A 32 -22.86 -22.22 -8.12
CA ILE A 32 -22.45 -20.97 -7.46
C ILE A 32 -22.35 -21.16 -5.95
N GLU A 33 -23.33 -21.82 -5.33
CA GLU A 33 -23.34 -22.15 -3.90
C GLU A 33 -22.11 -22.98 -3.48
N GLN A 34 -21.64 -23.88 -4.34
CA GLN A 34 -20.44 -24.69 -4.11
C GLN A 34 -19.13 -23.95 -4.43
N GLY A 35 -19.19 -22.68 -4.84
CA GLY A 35 -18.04 -21.87 -5.23
C GLY A 35 -17.49 -22.19 -6.62
N ASN A 36 -18.21 -22.99 -7.41
CA ASN A 36 -17.93 -23.19 -8.83
C ASN A 36 -18.55 -22.04 -9.65
N LEU A 37 -17.77 -20.98 -9.83
CA LEU A 37 -18.15 -19.74 -10.51
C LEU A 37 -17.96 -19.83 -12.04
N SER A 38 -18.12 -21.03 -12.60
CA SER A 38 -18.08 -21.26 -14.04
C SER A 38 -19.43 -20.88 -14.65
N THR A 39 -19.41 -20.17 -15.77
CA THR A 39 -20.58 -19.53 -16.37
C THR A 39 -21.01 -20.23 -17.67
N ASP A 40 -20.83 -21.55 -17.74
CA ASP A 40 -21.28 -22.32 -18.90
C ASP A 40 -22.81 -22.44 -18.85
N TRP A 41 -23.45 -21.56 -19.62
CA TRP A 41 -24.91 -21.46 -19.74
C TRP A 41 -25.29 -21.46 -21.22
N ASP A 42 -26.05 -22.46 -21.63
CA ASP A 42 -26.38 -22.71 -23.04
C ASP A 42 -27.76 -22.15 -23.45
N TYR A 43 -28.62 -21.81 -22.49
CA TYR A 43 -29.97 -21.33 -22.78
C TYR A 43 -30.00 -19.84 -23.18
N ARG A 44 -30.30 -19.57 -24.45
CA ARG A 44 -30.36 -18.20 -25.01
C ARG A 44 -31.77 -17.62 -25.09
N GLY A 45 -32.68 -18.06 -24.22
CA GLY A 45 -34.01 -17.47 -24.11
C GLY A 45 -33.92 -15.99 -23.73
N ARG A 46 -34.69 -15.13 -24.38
CA ARG A 46 -34.82 -13.69 -24.02
C ARG A 46 -36.02 -13.45 -23.10
N ASP A 47 -36.47 -14.50 -22.44
CA ASP A 47 -37.58 -14.51 -21.50
C ASP A 47 -37.10 -14.16 -20.08
N GLU A 48 -38.01 -14.22 -19.12
CA GLU A 48 -37.75 -13.98 -17.70
C GLU A 48 -36.72 -14.97 -17.14
N ILE A 49 -36.70 -16.21 -17.64
CA ILE A 49 -35.75 -17.24 -17.23
C ILE A 49 -34.33 -16.86 -17.66
N GLY A 50 -34.15 -16.41 -18.89
CA GLY A 50 -32.87 -15.91 -19.40
C GLY A 50 -32.38 -14.67 -18.65
N GLN A 51 -33.28 -13.77 -18.24
CA GLN A 51 -32.93 -12.60 -17.42
C GLN A 51 -32.45 -12.97 -16.02
N ILE A 52 -33.13 -13.93 -15.36
CA ILE A 52 -32.69 -14.46 -14.05
C ILE A 52 -31.32 -15.13 -14.19
N ALA A 53 -31.13 -15.97 -15.22
CA ALA A 53 -29.86 -16.63 -15.49
C ALA A 53 -28.72 -15.62 -15.67
N SER A 54 -28.95 -14.59 -16.49
CA SER A 54 -27.98 -13.51 -16.74
C SER A 54 -27.60 -12.79 -15.45
N SER A 55 -28.58 -12.55 -14.57
CA SER A 55 -28.35 -11.89 -13.27
C SER A 55 -27.52 -12.77 -12.32
N LEU A 56 -27.78 -14.08 -12.28
CA LEU A 56 -26.97 -15.05 -11.52
C LEU A 56 -25.54 -15.16 -12.06
N ILE A 57 -25.37 -15.15 -13.38
CA ILE A 57 -24.04 -15.17 -14.03
C ILE A 57 -23.25 -13.90 -13.66
N LEU A 58 -23.90 -12.74 -13.66
CA LEU A 58 -23.29 -11.48 -13.25
C LEU A 58 -22.85 -11.51 -11.78
N LEU A 59 -23.69 -12.08 -10.91
CA LEU A 59 -23.38 -12.28 -9.50
C LEU A 59 -22.19 -13.23 -9.31
N ALA A 60 -22.18 -14.38 -9.98
CA ALA A 60 -21.08 -15.34 -9.96
C ALA A 60 -19.76 -14.69 -10.42
N THR A 61 -19.82 -13.89 -11.48
CA THR A 61 -18.67 -13.13 -12.00
C THR A 61 -18.17 -12.11 -10.98
N SER A 62 -19.08 -11.42 -10.29
CA SER A 62 -18.73 -10.45 -9.25
C SER A 62 -18.04 -11.12 -8.06
N ILE A 63 -18.56 -12.26 -7.60
CA ILE A 63 -17.94 -13.06 -6.53
C ILE A 63 -16.54 -13.54 -6.97
N LYS A 64 -16.38 -13.97 -8.23
CA LYS A 64 -15.09 -14.44 -8.76
C LYS A 64 -14.04 -13.33 -8.72
N LYS A 65 -14.40 -12.13 -9.19
CA LYS A 65 -13.54 -10.94 -9.14
C LYS A 65 -13.20 -10.54 -7.71
N ALA A 66 -14.19 -10.53 -6.81
CA ALA A 66 -13.98 -10.23 -5.40
C ALA A 66 -13.00 -11.21 -4.75
N ARG A 67 -13.14 -12.52 -5.03
CA ARG A 67 -12.20 -13.56 -4.57
C ARG A 67 -10.78 -13.33 -5.07
N GLU A 68 -10.62 -13.02 -6.35
CA GLU A 68 -9.32 -12.75 -6.97
C GLU A 68 -8.67 -11.50 -6.35
N PHE A 69 -9.44 -10.44 -6.16
CA PHE A 69 -8.99 -9.22 -5.51
C PHE A 69 -8.55 -9.45 -4.06
N THR A 70 -9.39 -10.10 -3.25
CA THR A 70 -9.06 -10.45 -1.86
C THR A 70 -7.83 -11.36 -1.78
N LYS A 71 -7.66 -12.31 -2.71
CA LYS A 71 -6.47 -13.15 -2.79
C LYS A 71 -5.21 -12.32 -3.05
N SER A 72 -5.27 -11.37 -3.97
CA SER A 72 -4.15 -10.46 -4.27
C SER A 72 -3.76 -9.60 -3.06
N ILE A 73 -4.76 -9.05 -2.36
CA ILE A 73 -4.53 -8.29 -1.11
C ILE A 73 -3.90 -9.18 -0.03
N GLY A 74 -4.40 -10.41 0.13
CA GLY A 74 -3.85 -11.39 1.08
C GLY A 74 -2.42 -11.81 0.78
N GLN A 75 -1.97 -11.66 -0.47
CA GLN A 75 -0.57 -11.86 -0.89
C GLN A 75 0.31 -10.61 -0.68
N GLY A 76 -0.22 -9.55 -0.06
CA GLY A 76 0.49 -8.30 0.20
C GLY A 76 0.56 -7.35 -1.01
N ASN A 77 -0.16 -7.64 -2.09
CA ASN A 77 -0.19 -6.77 -3.26
C ASN A 77 -1.29 -5.71 -3.11
N PHE A 78 -0.95 -4.60 -2.47
CA PHE A 78 -1.87 -3.47 -2.23
C PHE A 78 -1.96 -2.46 -3.38
N ASN A 79 -1.21 -2.65 -4.46
CA ASN A 79 -1.20 -1.75 -5.61
C ASN A 79 -2.10 -2.24 -6.75
N THR A 80 -2.82 -3.33 -6.56
CA THR A 80 -3.80 -3.77 -7.55
C THR A 80 -4.96 -2.79 -7.62
N GLU A 81 -5.09 -2.17 -8.78
CA GLU A 81 -6.33 -1.53 -9.17
C GLU A 81 -7.37 -2.62 -9.40
N MET A 82 -8.48 -2.51 -8.67
CA MET A 82 -9.63 -3.32 -9.00
C MET A 82 -10.08 -2.87 -10.38
N LEU A 83 -10.08 -3.78 -11.36
CA LEU A 83 -10.63 -3.50 -12.69
C LEU A 83 -12.08 -3.03 -12.47
N ASN A 84 -12.29 -1.72 -12.59
CA ASN A 84 -13.59 -1.04 -12.61
C ASN A 84 -14.33 -1.45 -13.89
N GLY A 85 -14.55 -2.75 -14.06
CA GLY A 85 -15.31 -3.31 -15.14
C GLY A 85 -16.78 -3.15 -14.82
N SER A 86 -17.30 -1.95 -15.07
CA SER A 86 -18.67 -1.71 -15.54
C SER A 86 -19.77 -2.46 -14.78
N LEU A 87 -19.78 -2.35 -13.45
CA LEU A 87 -20.98 -2.62 -12.65
C LEU A 87 -21.45 -1.27 -12.11
N SER A 88 -22.20 -0.58 -12.96
CA SER A 88 -23.06 0.59 -12.70
C SER A 88 -22.56 1.63 -11.71
N ASN A 89 -22.10 2.79 -12.21
CA ASN A 89 -22.23 4.18 -11.70
C ASN A 89 -22.41 4.42 -10.18
N GLY A 90 -21.85 3.57 -9.34
CA GLY A 90 -22.03 3.52 -7.89
C GLY A 90 -20.95 2.65 -7.26
N ALA A 91 -19.74 2.69 -7.84
CA ALA A 91 -18.56 1.91 -7.45
C ALA A 91 -18.16 2.05 -5.97
N ASP A 92 -18.74 3.01 -5.26
CA ASP A 92 -18.53 3.26 -3.83
C ASP A 92 -19.56 2.58 -2.90
N GLN A 93 -20.63 1.99 -3.43
CA GLN A 93 -21.77 1.49 -2.65
C GLN A 93 -21.99 -0.01 -2.92
N GLY A 94 -21.11 -0.87 -2.39
CA GLY A 94 -21.25 -2.32 -2.50
C GLY A 94 -20.06 -3.10 -1.95
N ILE A 95 -20.07 -4.43 -2.10
CA ILE A 95 -18.99 -5.32 -1.63
C ILE A 95 -17.61 -4.88 -2.12
N PHE A 96 -17.54 -4.38 -3.36
CA PHE A 96 -16.32 -3.88 -3.97
C PHE A 96 -15.76 -2.64 -3.27
N GLY A 97 -16.62 -1.69 -2.86
CA GLY A 97 -16.22 -0.53 -2.06
C GLY A 97 -15.65 -0.94 -0.71
N SER A 98 -16.30 -1.88 -0.01
CA SER A 98 -15.80 -2.41 1.26
C SER A 98 -14.45 -3.11 1.12
N LEU A 99 -14.22 -3.85 0.03
CA LEU A 99 -12.93 -4.49 -0.24
C LEU A 99 -11.83 -3.48 -0.56
N MET A 100 -12.14 -2.37 -1.26
CA MET A 100 -11.18 -1.28 -1.48
C MET A 100 -10.80 -0.59 -0.17
N MET A 101 -11.78 -0.28 0.68
CA MET A 101 -11.51 0.27 2.01
C MET A 101 -10.63 -0.67 2.84
N MET A 102 -10.91 -1.97 2.83
CA MET A 102 -10.09 -2.99 3.50
C MET A 102 -8.65 -2.99 2.98
N ARG A 103 -8.44 -2.96 1.65
CA ARG A 103 -7.11 -2.86 1.04
C ARG A 103 -6.36 -1.63 1.55
N ASP A 104 -7.00 -0.47 1.53
CA ASP A 104 -6.36 0.80 1.87
C ASP A 104 -5.99 0.85 3.34
N GLN A 105 -6.84 0.32 4.23
CA GLN A 105 -6.52 0.17 5.65
C GLN A 105 -5.36 -0.78 5.89
N LEU A 106 -5.33 -1.95 5.23
CA LEU A 106 -4.22 -2.89 5.35
C LEU A 106 -2.91 -2.31 4.82
N LYS A 107 -2.96 -1.56 3.71
CA LYS A 107 -1.81 -0.83 3.16
C LYS A 107 -1.28 0.19 4.17
N ALA A 108 -2.17 0.98 4.78
CA ALA A 108 -1.78 1.96 5.79
C ALA A 108 -1.13 1.32 7.02
N VAL A 109 -1.66 0.19 7.49
CA VAL A 109 -1.06 -0.59 8.58
C VAL A 109 0.34 -1.10 8.18
N ALA A 110 0.47 -1.72 7.00
CA ALA A 110 1.74 -2.22 6.52
C ALA A 110 2.80 -1.11 6.36
N ASP A 111 2.41 0.06 5.86
CA ASP A 111 3.30 1.21 5.73
C ASP A 111 3.71 1.79 7.09
N SER A 112 2.78 1.83 8.05
CA SER A 112 3.06 2.25 9.43
C SER A 112 4.05 1.29 10.11
N ASP A 113 3.81 -0.01 10.00
CA ASP A 113 4.70 -1.04 10.54
C ASP A 113 6.08 -0.99 9.89
N ARG A 114 6.14 -0.78 8.57
CA ARG A 114 7.41 -0.59 7.85
C ARG A 114 8.19 0.59 8.41
N LYS A 115 7.54 1.76 8.60
CA LYS A 115 8.18 2.95 9.18
C LYS A 115 8.64 2.69 10.61
N ARG A 116 7.80 2.08 11.44
CA ARG A 116 8.14 1.74 12.83
C ARG A 116 9.33 0.79 12.88
N ASN A 117 9.32 -0.28 12.09
CA ASN A 117 10.42 -1.24 12.02
C ASN A 117 11.71 -0.58 11.52
N TRP A 118 11.63 0.33 10.55
CA TRP A 118 12.78 1.11 10.11
C TRP A 118 13.33 1.98 11.24
N VAL A 119 12.51 2.70 12.00
CA VAL A 119 12.99 3.49 13.16
C VAL A 119 13.60 2.60 14.24
N THR A 120 12.91 1.52 14.62
CA THR A 120 13.37 0.60 15.67
C THR A 120 14.69 -0.06 15.30
N LYS A 121 14.83 -0.55 14.07
CA LYS A 121 16.08 -1.14 13.57
C LYS A 121 17.19 -0.09 13.52
N GLY A 122 16.89 1.12 13.04
CA GLY A 122 17.83 2.24 13.03
C GLY A 122 18.35 2.58 14.41
N MET A 123 17.46 2.71 15.40
CA MET A 123 17.84 3.00 16.78
C MET A 123 18.68 1.87 17.40
N ALA A 124 18.33 0.60 17.14
CA ALA A 124 19.11 -0.53 17.65
C ALA A 124 20.55 -0.54 17.09
N GLU A 125 20.71 -0.35 15.78
CA GLU A 125 22.03 -0.26 15.13
C GLU A 125 22.80 1.00 15.56
N PHE A 126 22.09 2.12 15.78
CA PHE A 126 22.66 3.36 16.29
C PHE A 126 23.22 3.16 17.71
N THR A 127 22.44 2.61 18.64
CA THR A 127 22.89 2.32 20.01
C THR A 127 24.07 1.35 20.03
N LYS A 128 24.08 0.35 19.15
CA LYS A 128 25.22 -0.56 18.98
C LYS A 128 26.48 0.19 18.53
N THR A 129 26.33 1.15 17.61
CA THR A 129 27.42 2.01 17.13
C THR A 129 27.97 2.91 18.24
N LEU A 130 27.11 3.41 19.14
CA LEU A 130 27.52 4.20 20.31
C LEU A 130 28.30 3.38 21.35
N ARG A 131 27.84 2.16 21.66
CA ARG A 131 28.36 1.36 22.78
C ARG A 131 29.77 0.81 22.58
N ASN A 132 30.23 0.68 21.33
CA ASN A 132 31.54 0.10 21.00
C ASN A 132 32.72 1.09 21.05
N ASN A 133 32.59 2.27 21.69
CA ASN A 133 33.60 3.32 21.64
C ASN A 133 33.97 3.88 23.02
N ASN A 134 35.20 3.59 23.48
CA ASN A 134 35.89 4.31 24.56
C ASN A 134 36.67 5.52 24.00
N ALA A 135 36.10 6.24 23.04
CA ALA A 135 36.85 7.18 22.20
C ALA A 135 36.46 8.65 22.45
N ASP A 136 37.43 9.53 22.23
CA ASP A 136 37.32 11.00 22.19
C ASP A 136 36.05 11.47 21.43
N LEU A 137 35.40 12.53 21.94
CA LEU A 137 34.13 13.09 21.46
C LEU A 137 34.15 13.28 19.94
N LYS A 138 35.26 13.75 19.39
CA LYS A 138 35.44 13.98 17.95
C LYS A 138 35.35 12.70 17.12
N GLN A 139 35.93 11.60 17.61
CA GLN A 139 35.85 10.29 16.94
C GLN A 139 34.44 9.72 17.01
N LEU A 140 33.77 9.88 18.16
CA LEU A 140 32.38 9.47 18.33
C LEU A 140 31.45 10.25 17.38
N SER A 141 31.59 11.58 17.34
CA SER A 141 30.86 12.46 16.43
C SER A 141 31.03 12.05 14.96
N ASN A 142 32.26 11.75 14.52
CA ASN A 142 32.52 11.32 13.14
C ASN A 142 31.85 9.98 12.82
N LYS A 143 31.90 9.01 13.74
CA LYS A 143 31.23 7.71 13.56
C LYS A 143 29.72 7.87 13.49
N ILE A 144 29.13 8.67 14.39
CA ILE A 144 27.70 8.99 14.39
C ILE A 144 27.28 9.60 13.05
N MET A 145 28.00 10.61 12.58
CA MET A 145 27.66 11.30 11.33
C MET A 145 27.79 10.38 10.12
N THR A 146 28.87 9.60 10.06
CA THR A 146 29.08 8.60 8.99
C THR A 146 27.95 7.57 8.95
N TRP A 147 27.55 7.05 10.12
CA TRP A 147 26.46 6.09 10.20
C TRP A 147 25.13 6.72 9.80
N LEU A 148 24.80 7.92 10.27
CA LEU A 148 23.56 8.62 9.94
C LEU A 148 23.45 8.88 8.43
N VAL A 149 24.50 9.42 7.80
CA VAL A 149 24.49 9.73 6.37
C VAL A 149 24.29 8.45 5.55
N ARG A 150 24.97 7.36 5.91
CA ARG A 150 24.80 6.05 5.25
C ARG A 150 23.42 5.44 5.50
N TYR A 151 22.93 5.50 6.73
CA TYR A 151 21.65 4.90 7.13
C TYR A 151 20.45 5.61 6.47
N LEU A 152 20.51 6.93 6.39
CA LEU A 152 19.50 7.76 5.73
C LEU A 152 19.67 7.80 4.21
N ASN A 153 20.74 7.21 3.68
CA ASN A 153 21.15 7.35 2.28
C ASN A 153 21.22 8.83 1.84
N ALA A 154 21.70 9.70 2.74
CA ALA A 154 21.91 11.11 2.47
C ALA A 154 23.26 11.32 1.75
N HIS A 155 23.41 12.44 1.03
CA HIS A 155 24.65 12.76 0.32
C HIS A 155 25.74 13.33 1.25
N GLN A 156 25.35 14.16 2.23
CA GLN A 156 26.29 14.81 3.14
C GLN A 156 25.63 15.14 4.49
N GLY A 157 26.44 15.36 5.51
CA GLY A 157 26.00 15.77 6.84
C GLY A 157 27.14 16.39 7.67
N ALA A 158 26.78 17.32 8.54
CA ALA A 158 27.70 17.97 9.47
C ALA A 158 27.07 18.06 10.88
N LEU A 159 27.89 17.85 11.91
CA LEU A 159 27.52 17.93 13.31
C LEU A 159 28.31 19.06 13.95
N PHE A 160 27.59 20.00 14.55
CA PHE A 160 28.17 21.09 15.32
C PHE A 160 27.86 20.88 16.80
N VAL A 161 28.84 21.15 17.65
CA VAL A 161 28.71 21.15 19.11
C VAL A 161 28.87 22.58 19.59
N LEU A 162 27.98 23.02 20.46
CA LEU A 162 28.07 24.32 21.10
C LEU A 162 29.18 24.28 22.14
N ASN A 163 30.19 25.14 21.98
CA ASN A 163 31.20 25.40 22.99
C ASN A 163 30.85 26.72 23.68
N ASN A 164 30.58 26.65 24.98
CA ASN A 164 30.24 27.77 25.84
C ASN A 164 31.11 27.82 27.12
N GLU A 165 32.30 27.21 27.08
CA GLU A 165 33.22 27.20 28.23
C GLU A 165 33.65 28.62 28.65
N ASN A 166 33.73 29.54 27.68
CA ASN A 166 33.96 30.96 27.92
C ASN A 166 32.68 31.77 27.61
N PRO A 167 32.07 32.45 28.59
CA PRO A 167 30.89 33.31 28.37
C PRO A 167 31.11 34.44 27.37
N GLN A 168 32.37 34.88 27.17
CA GLN A 168 32.74 35.93 26.22
C GLN A 168 32.96 35.39 24.79
N GLU A 169 33.14 34.08 24.62
CA GLU A 169 33.42 33.43 23.33
C GLU A 169 32.59 32.14 23.17
N THR A 170 31.30 32.30 22.92
CA THR A 170 30.42 31.18 22.55
C THR A 170 30.47 30.93 21.04
N TYR A 171 30.80 29.71 20.62
CA TYR A 171 30.87 29.34 19.21
C TYR A 171 30.39 27.91 18.95
N LEU A 172 30.06 27.63 17.68
CA LEU A 172 29.77 26.29 17.21
C LEU A 172 31.04 25.66 16.65
N GLU A 173 31.48 24.56 17.26
CA GLU A 173 32.60 23.77 16.79
C GLU A 173 32.10 22.65 15.88
N LEU A 174 32.68 22.51 14.68
CA LEU A 174 32.41 21.39 13.80
C LEU A 174 32.99 20.10 14.40
N ALA A 175 32.14 19.32 15.05
CA ALA A 175 32.52 18.06 15.69
C ALA A 175 32.66 16.91 14.68
N ALA A 176 31.86 16.92 13.60
CA ALA A 176 31.97 15.95 12.53
C ALA A 176 31.43 16.45 11.19
N CYS A 177 31.98 15.94 10.10
CA CYS A 177 31.48 16.14 8.75
C CYS A 177 31.68 14.86 7.94
N TYR A 178 30.69 14.49 7.13
CA TYR A 178 30.78 13.37 6.21
C TYR A 178 30.09 13.75 4.90
N ALA A 179 30.75 13.54 3.78
CA ALA A 179 30.21 13.66 2.44
C ALA A 179 30.52 12.36 1.68
N TYR A 180 29.54 11.85 0.95
CA TYR A 180 29.76 10.72 0.05
C TYR A 180 30.71 11.19 -1.07
N GLU A 181 31.79 10.44 -1.32
CA GLU A 181 32.78 10.66 -2.41
C GLU A 181 33.80 11.82 -2.26
N GLU A 182 33.76 12.64 -1.20
CA GLU A 182 34.77 13.70 -0.98
C GLU A 182 35.51 13.60 0.37
N LYS A 183 36.78 14.02 0.40
CA LYS A 183 37.56 14.11 1.64
C LYS A 183 37.01 15.25 2.52
N PRO A 184 36.53 14.97 3.75
CA PRO A 184 35.98 16.02 4.60
C PRO A 184 37.05 17.05 4.99
N VAL A 185 36.72 18.34 4.84
CA VAL A 185 37.58 19.47 5.25
C VAL A 185 37.34 19.76 6.73
N PHE A 186 38.36 19.51 7.56
CA PHE A 186 38.32 19.81 9.00
C PHE A 186 38.87 21.22 9.29
N GLY A 187 38.34 21.90 10.32
CA GLY A 187 38.94 23.13 10.87
C GLY A 187 38.18 24.45 10.63
N LYS A 188 36.93 24.43 10.17
CA LYS A 188 36.11 25.65 10.08
C LYS A 188 35.44 25.98 11.42
N LYS A 189 35.84 27.10 12.04
CA LYS A 189 35.14 27.72 13.17
C LYS A 189 34.10 28.70 12.63
N THR A 190 32.88 28.69 13.17
CA THR A 190 31.82 29.62 12.75
C THR A 190 31.18 30.25 13.98
N TYR A 191 31.05 31.58 13.99
CA TYR A 191 30.50 32.34 15.11
C TYR A 191 28.97 32.22 15.17
N TYR A 192 28.45 32.05 16.38
CA TYR A 192 27.01 31.86 16.65
C TYR A 192 26.31 33.21 16.80
N SER A 193 25.40 33.57 15.88
CA SER A 193 24.64 34.84 15.91
C SER A 193 23.22 34.73 16.49
N GLY A 194 22.87 33.63 17.15
CA GLY A 194 21.63 33.51 17.92
C GLY A 194 20.34 33.31 17.11
N ARG A 195 20.40 33.11 15.77
CA ARG A 195 19.23 32.76 14.96
C ARG A 195 19.48 31.50 14.14
N PHE A 196 18.84 30.41 14.55
CA PHE A 196 18.79 29.17 13.79
C PHE A 196 17.43 29.12 13.09
N TRP A 197 17.42 29.38 11.77
CA TRP A 197 16.32 29.37 10.78
C TRP A 197 15.78 30.71 10.27
N GLY A 198 15.81 30.91 8.93
CA GLY A 198 14.79 31.69 8.21
C GLY A 198 15.19 32.82 7.25
N GLY A 199 16.39 32.87 6.65
CA GLY A 199 16.71 33.94 5.67
C GLY A 199 17.65 33.51 4.52
N PRO A 200 17.68 34.23 3.39
CA PRO A 200 18.35 33.79 2.14
C PRO A 200 19.89 33.82 2.18
N ASP A 201 20.48 34.47 3.19
CA ASP A 201 21.90 34.80 3.18
C ASP A 201 22.69 33.95 4.17
N TRP A 202 23.20 32.81 3.70
CA TRP A 202 24.17 31.98 4.41
C TRP A 202 25.60 32.46 4.10
N THR A 203 26.01 33.63 4.57
CA THR A 203 27.41 34.04 4.39
C THR A 203 28.28 33.41 5.47
N ILE A 204 29.09 32.42 5.07
CA ILE A 204 30.19 31.90 5.89
C ILE A 204 31.20 33.04 6.03
N LEU A 205 31.19 33.74 7.16
CA LEU A 205 32.21 34.72 7.47
C LEU A 205 33.49 33.97 7.87
N PRO A 206 34.61 34.12 7.14
CA PRO A 206 35.89 33.62 7.62
C PRO A 206 36.23 34.36 8.91
N GLY A 207 36.58 33.60 9.95
CA GLY A 207 37.11 34.17 11.19
C GLY A 207 38.38 34.97 10.89
N LYS A 208 38.48 36.16 11.50
CA LYS A 208 39.75 36.89 11.61
C LYS A 208 40.70 36.14 12.52
#